data_AF-A0A969TCX3-F1
#
_entry.id   AF-A0A969TCX3-F1
#
_cell.length_a   1.000
_cell.length_b   1.000
_cell.length_c   1.000
_cell.angle_alpha   90.00
_cell.angle_beta   90.00
_cell.angle_gamma   90.00
#
_symmetry.space_group_name_H-M   'P 1'
#
loop_
_entity.id
_entity.type
_entity.pdbx_description
1 polymer ?
#
loop_
_entity_poly.entity_id
_entity_poly.type
_entity_poly.pdbx_seq_one_letter_code
_entity_poly.pdbx_strand_id
1 'polypeptide(L)'
;MISSELLLVQLAKVDDYICIVELAMSLKAPVSHLRQRFKELGDRVEHNDRDEWRVVKNIVFDNVLSKAEQEERDSLESTVEQAFFMAGKSLKLLRDKRLYRETHATFADYVRDRFDYTRAAAYYLIKSSIVYENLKCQQFVDKNIDTNILPTKESQCRPLAKLSPERQREVWQTAVDKAEGKIPSARIVKAIVNQSSSNLDIKAKPKDSEIIYKPGAGIDYVVHLDEETYRLLETYQDRIGKATKNGAIRRLLDDAR
;
A
#
# COMPACT_ATOMS: atom_id res chain seq x y z
N MET A 1 -30.69 11.87 26.95
CA MET A 1 -29.50 10.99 26.76
C MET A 1 -28.28 11.85 27.06
N ILE A 2 -27.37 11.42 27.93
CA ILE A 2 -26.19 12.25 28.29
C ILE A 2 -25.23 12.31 27.10
N SER A 3 -24.78 13.52 26.76
CA SER A 3 -23.75 13.73 25.73
C SER A 3 -22.36 13.43 26.28
N SER A 4 -21.46 12.94 25.41
CA SER A 4 -20.08 12.67 25.76
C SER A 4 -19.32 13.94 26.20
N GLU A 5 -19.69 15.10 25.67
CA GLU A 5 -19.18 16.41 26.08
C GLU A 5 -19.52 16.73 27.54
N LEU A 6 -20.78 16.51 27.95
CA LEU A 6 -21.19 16.74 29.33
C LEU A 6 -20.39 15.86 30.29
N LEU A 7 -20.07 14.63 29.91
CA LEU A 7 -19.26 13.73 30.75
C LEU A 7 -17.83 14.20 30.88
N LEU A 8 -17.20 14.63 29.79
CA LEU A 8 -15.85 15.17 29.84
C LEU A 8 -15.78 16.43 30.70
N VAL A 9 -16.74 17.34 30.57
CA VAL A 9 -16.80 18.55 31.39
C VAL A 9 -16.95 18.22 32.88
N GLN A 10 -17.69 17.16 33.23
CA GLN A 10 -17.87 16.78 34.63
C GLN A 10 -16.65 16.05 35.20
N LEU A 11 -16.04 15.15 34.42
CA LEU A 11 -14.79 14.52 34.82
C LEU A 11 -13.65 15.54 34.92
N ALA A 12 -13.63 16.57 34.07
CA ALA A 12 -12.60 17.62 34.06
C ALA A 12 -12.63 18.54 35.29
N LYS A 13 -13.74 18.57 36.03
CA LYS A 13 -13.84 19.34 37.28
C LYS A 13 -13.11 18.66 38.44
N VAL A 14 -12.73 17.40 38.28
CA VAL A 14 -12.04 16.62 39.31
C VAL A 14 -10.68 16.21 38.75
N ASP A 15 -9.61 16.61 39.45
CA ASP A 15 -8.23 16.31 39.04
C ASP A 15 -7.81 14.84 39.23
N ASP A 16 -8.73 14.02 39.77
CA ASP A 16 -8.55 12.63 40.15
C ASP A 16 -9.75 11.75 39.71
N TYR A 17 -9.70 10.46 40.01
CA TYR A 17 -10.73 9.48 39.68
C TYR A 17 -12.09 9.77 40.36
N ILE A 18 -13.18 9.67 39.58
CA ILE A 18 -14.56 9.78 40.06
C ILE A 18 -15.24 8.41 39.99
N CYS A 19 -15.89 7.98 41.07
CA CYS A 19 -16.71 6.77 41.07
C CYS A 19 -17.91 6.93 40.12
N ILE A 20 -18.13 5.96 39.21
CA ILE A 20 -19.22 6.07 38.23
C ILE A 20 -20.62 6.15 38.88
N VAL A 21 -20.79 5.55 40.06
CA VAL A 21 -22.05 5.55 40.80
C VAL A 21 -22.32 6.95 41.36
N GLU A 22 -21.30 7.62 41.89
CA GLU A 22 -21.38 9.00 42.35
C GLU A 22 -21.74 9.94 41.20
N LEU A 23 -21.09 9.77 40.06
CA LEU A 23 -21.38 10.54 38.86
C LEU A 23 -22.81 10.28 38.33
N ALA A 24 -23.26 9.01 38.33
CA ALA A 24 -24.62 8.62 37.96
C ALA A 24 -25.68 9.27 38.85
N MET A 25 -25.44 9.33 40.16
CA MET A 25 -26.31 10.00 41.11
C MET A 25 -26.36 11.51 40.86
N SER A 26 -25.21 12.15 40.64
CA SER A 26 -25.14 13.59 40.35
C SER A 26 -25.84 13.97 39.04
N LEU A 27 -25.70 13.14 38.00
CA LEU A 27 -26.25 13.40 36.66
C LEU A 27 -27.66 12.84 36.47
N LYS A 28 -28.23 12.18 37.49
CA LYS A 28 -29.55 11.51 37.45
C LYS A 28 -29.70 10.61 36.21
N ALA A 29 -28.69 9.79 35.96
CA ALA A 29 -28.65 8.90 34.80
C ALA A 29 -28.21 7.49 35.18
N PRO A 30 -28.65 6.47 34.41
CA PRO A 30 -28.28 5.09 34.71
C PRO A 30 -26.80 4.84 34.43
N VAL A 31 -26.14 4.12 35.34
CA VAL A 31 -24.72 3.74 35.27
C VAL A 31 -24.40 3.03 33.95
N SER A 32 -25.31 2.21 33.43
CA SER A 32 -25.15 1.51 32.15
C SER A 32 -24.92 2.48 30.97
N HIS A 33 -25.67 3.59 30.92
CA HIS A 33 -25.50 4.60 29.89
C HIS A 33 -24.17 5.34 30.06
N LEU A 34 -23.76 5.62 31.30
CA LEU A 34 -22.45 6.23 31.55
C LEU A 34 -21.30 5.33 31.11
N ARG A 35 -21.33 4.03 31.46
CA ARG A 35 -20.32 3.05 31.03
C ARG A 35 -20.24 2.96 29.50
N GLN A 36 -21.39 2.95 28.83
CA GLN A 36 -21.42 2.93 27.37
C GLN A 36 -20.75 4.19 26.80
N ARG A 37 -21.12 5.38 27.30
CA ARG A 37 -20.55 6.65 26.83
C ARG A 37 -19.07 6.79 27.16
N PHE A 38 -18.61 6.29 28.30
CA PHE A 38 -17.19 6.29 28.63
C PHE A 38 -16.37 5.33 27.76
N LYS A 39 -16.93 4.17 27.40
CA LYS A 39 -16.30 3.29 26.41
C LYS A 39 -16.17 3.94 25.04
N GLU A 40 -17.17 4.72 24.62
CA GLU A 40 -17.12 5.50 23.38
C GLU A 40 -16.07 6.63 23.43
N LEU A 41 -15.75 7.14 24.61
CA LEU A 41 -14.71 8.15 24.81
C LEU A 41 -13.29 7.59 24.67
N GLY A 42 -13.12 6.26 24.71
CA GLY A 42 -11.86 5.58 24.39
C GLY A 42 -10.69 6.02 25.27
N ASP A 43 -9.60 6.41 24.64
CA ASP A 43 -8.36 6.88 25.27
C ASP A 43 -8.48 8.26 25.93
N ARG A 44 -9.63 8.93 25.78
CA ARG A 44 -9.89 10.22 26.43
C ARG A 44 -10.19 10.08 27.92
N VAL A 45 -10.50 8.88 28.38
CA VAL A 45 -10.79 8.59 29.79
C VAL A 45 -10.03 7.36 30.23
N GLU A 46 -9.51 7.41 31.45
CA GLU A 46 -8.89 6.27 32.12
C GLU A 46 -9.86 5.74 33.17
N HIS A 47 -9.95 4.41 33.29
CA HIS A 47 -10.63 3.76 34.40
C HIS A 47 -9.68 2.85 35.17
N ASN A 48 -9.94 2.65 36.45
CA ASN A 48 -9.21 1.70 37.29
C ASN A 48 -10.05 0.44 37.58
N ASP A 49 -9.50 -0.48 38.38
CA ASP A 49 -10.17 -1.72 38.77
C ASP A 49 -11.37 -1.50 39.71
N ARG A 50 -11.48 -0.29 40.28
CA ARG A 50 -12.58 0.12 41.17
C ARG A 50 -13.74 0.79 40.44
N ASP A 51 -13.73 0.76 39.11
CA ASP A 51 -14.75 1.39 38.26
C ASP A 51 -14.87 2.91 38.49
N GLU A 52 -13.74 3.53 38.79
CA GLU A 52 -13.59 4.96 38.89
C GLU A 52 -12.95 5.47 37.58
N TRP A 53 -13.38 6.65 37.13
CA TRP A 53 -13.07 7.20 35.81
C TRP A 53 -12.48 8.60 35.93
N ARG A 54 -11.51 8.97 35.10
CA ARG A 54 -10.96 10.33 35.00
C ARG A 54 -10.64 10.72 33.56
N VAL A 55 -10.56 12.02 33.29
CA VAL A 55 -10.03 12.57 32.03
C VAL A 55 -8.50 12.38 31.99
N VAL A 56 -7.95 11.98 30.85
CA VAL A 56 -6.50 12.00 30.65
C VAL A 56 -6.01 13.45 30.64
N LYS A 57 -5.07 13.81 31.52
CA LYS A 57 -4.62 15.20 31.77
C LYS A 57 -4.13 15.99 30.54
N ASN A 58 -3.91 15.34 29.41
CA ASN A 58 -3.47 15.95 28.15
C ASN A 58 -4.61 16.28 27.18
N ILE A 59 -5.88 16.17 27.59
CA ILE A 59 -7.01 16.49 26.72
C ILE A 59 -7.19 18.00 26.67
N VAL A 60 -6.87 18.58 25.51
CA VAL A 60 -7.22 19.96 25.18
C VAL A 60 -8.76 20.04 25.08
N PHE A 61 -9.36 20.95 25.85
CA PHE A 61 -10.81 21.04 26.01
C PHE A 61 -11.55 21.65 24.80
N ASP A 62 -10.84 22.29 23.87
CA ASP A 62 -11.39 22.68 22.56
C ASP A 62 -11.42 21.45 21.62
N ASN A 63 -12.48 20.65 21.75
CA ASN A 63 -12.61 19.33 21.13
C ASN A 63 -13.37 19.31 19.80
N VAL A 64 -13.65 20.47 19.20
CA VAL A 64 -14.32 20.53 17.90
C VAL A 64 -13.41 21.27 16.94
N LEU A 65 -12.80 20.52 16.03
CA LEU A 65 -12.06 21.09 14.91
C LEU A 65 -13.00 21.99 14.12
N SER A 66 -12.59 23.24 13.91
CA SER A 66 -13.23 24.12 12.94
C SER A 66 -13.20 23.46 11.56
N LYS A 67 -14.09 23.91 10.66
CA LYS A 67 -14.11 23.39 9.28
C LYS A 67 -12.74 23.51 8.60
N ALA A 68 -12.02 24.61 8.85
CA ALA A 68 -10.68 24.83 8.32
C ALA A 68 -9.67 23.82 8.86
N GLU A 69 -9.69 23.52 10.15
CA GLU A 69 -8.79 22.52 10.75
C GLU A 69 -9.12 21.09 10.30
N GLN A 70 -10.41 20.78 10.03
CA GLN A 70 -10.79 19.50 9.43
C GLN A 70 -10.25 19.36 8.01
N GLU A 71 -10.40 20.41 7.19
CA GLU A 71 -9.85 20.45 5.82
C GLU A 71 -8.31 20.32 5.83
N GLU A 72 -7.63 21.00 6.76
CA GLU A 72 -6.19 20.90 6.93
C GLU A 72 -5.76 19.50 7.34
N ARG A 73 -6.43 18.90 8.34
CA ARG A 73 -6.18 17.52 8.76
C ARG A 73 -6.32 16.56 7.60
N ASP A 74 -7.43 16.63 6.85
CA ASP A 74 -7.69 15.71 5.75
C ASP A 74 -6.64 15.86 4.62
N SER A 75 -6.15 17.08 4.38
CA SER A 75 -5.05 17.36 3.45
C SER A 75 -3.72 16.74 3.90
N LEU A 76 -3.39 16.89 5.18
CA LEU A 76 -2.19 16.33 5.78
C LEU A 76 -2.23 14.80 5.80
N GLU A 77 -3.37 14.21 6.16
CA GLU A 77 -3.58 12.76 6.12
C GLU A 77 -3.40 12.22 4.69
N SER A 78 -3.98 12.87 3.69
CA SER A 78 -3.79 12.48 2.29
C SER A 78 -2.31 12.52 1.86
N THR A 79 -1.57 13.53 2.34
CA THR A 79 -0.13 13.65 2.09
C THR A 79 0.64 12.49 2.70
N VAL A 80 0.31 12.12 3.94
CA VAL A 80 0.94 10.99 4.65
C VAL A 80 0.63 9.66 3.95
N GLU A 81 -0.62 9.45 3.53
CA GLU A 81 -1.02 8.22 2.83
C GLU A 81 -0.34 8.07 1.47
N GLN A 82 -0.09 9.18 0.76
CA GLN A 82 0.60 9.17 -0.53
C GLN A 82 2.13 9.17 -0.40
N ALA A 83 2.69 9.36 0.80
CA ALA A 83 4.12 9.55 1.01
C ALA A 83 4.95 8.37 0.50
N PHE A 84 4.51 7.12 0.75
CA PHE A 84 5.24 5.93 0.28
C PHE A 84 5.26 5.84 -1.25
N PHE A 85 4.15 6.22 -1.90
CA PHE A 85 4.03 6.24 -3.36
C PHE A 85 4.98 7.28 -3.96
N MET A 86 4.96 8.50 -3.44
CA MET A 86 5.82 9.60 -3.88
C MET A 86 7.31 9.29 -3.66
N ALA A 87 7.65 8.67 -2.52
CA ALA A 87 8.99 8.19 -2.23
C ALA A 87 9.43 7.11 -3.23
N GLY A 88 8.58 6.09 -3.45
CA GLY A 88 8.87 5.02 -4.42
C GLY A 88 9.07 5.53 -5.85
N LYS A 89 8.23 6.46 -6.31
CA LYS A 89 8.35 7.10 -7.62
C LYS A 89 9.65 7.90 -7.75
N SER A 90 10.00 8.68 -6.73
CA SER A 90 11.25 9.45 -6.72
C SER A 90 12.49 8.54 -6.71
N LEU A 91 12.48 7.50 -5.88
CA LEU A 91 13.55 6.50 -5.83
C LEU A 91 13.74 5.78 -7.17
N LYS A 92 12.63 5.48 -7.88
CA LYS A 92 12.67 4.91 -9.23
C LYS A 92 13.40 5.84 -10.19
N LEU A 93 13.04 7.13 -10.21
CA LEU A 93 13.68 8.12 -11.09
C LEU A 93 15.17 8.31 -10.78
N LEU A 94 15.53 8.40 -9.49
CA LEU A 94 16.93 8.48 -9.04
C LEU A 94 17.76 7.29 -9.55
N ARG A 95 17.19 6.08 -9.44
CA ARG A 95 17.83 4.84 -9.89
C ARG A 95 17.96 4.79 -11.41
N ASP A 96 16.84 4.97 -12.13
CA ASP A 96 16.74 4.75 -13.56
C ASP A 96 17.57 5.77 -14.35
N LYS A 97 17.60 7.04 -13.89
CA LYS A 97 18.46 8.10 -14.46
C LYS A 97 19.89 8.06 -13.92
N ARG A 98 20.20 7.17 -12.98
CA ARG A 98 21.50 7.04 -12.30
C ARG A 98 22.00 8.36 -11.70
N LEU A 99 21.11 9.14 -11.08
CA LEU A 99 21.43 10.46 -10.51
C LEU A 99 22.33 10.39 -9.26
N TYR A 100 22.61 9.18 -8.77
CA TYR A 100 23.54 8.91 -7.67
C TYR A 100 25.00 8.78 -8.11
N ARG A 101 25.27 8.68 -9.42
CA ARG A 101 26.57 8.25 -9.98
C ARG A 101 27.75 9.18 -9.70
N GLU A 102 27.48 10.43 -9.32
CA GLU A 102 28.52 11.41 -8.98
C GLU A 102 29.17 11.11 -7.62
N THR A 103 28.38 10.64 -6.66
CA THR A 103 28.85 10.43 -5.28
C THR A 103 28.98 8.97 -4.90
N HIS A 104 28.21 8.08 -5.52
CA HIS A 104 28.12 6.67 -5.15
C HIS A 104 28.24 5.75 -6.37
N ALA A 105 28.99 4.65 -6.19
CA ALA A 105 29.15 3.63 -7.23
C ALA A 105 27.84 2.87 -7.52
N THR A 106 27.03 2.63 -6.49
CA THR A 106 25.77 1.88 -6.62
C THR A 106 24.59 2.64 -6.02
N PHE A 107 23.40 2.41 -6.58
CA PHE A 107 22.16 2.95 -6.04
C PHE A 107 21.91 2.50 -4.59
N ALA A 108 22.31 1.26 -4.27
CA ALA A 108 22.11 0.69 -2.94
C ALA A 108 22.92 1.41 -1.87
N ASP A 109 24.15 1.82 -2.19
CA ASP A 109 24.99 2.59 -1.27
C ASP A 109 24.44 4.01 -1.10
N TYR A 110 24.00 4.64 -2.20
CA TYR A 110 23.38 5.97 -2.17
C TYR A 110 22.15 6.03 -1.27
N VAL A 111 21.21 5.08 -1.40
CA VAL A 111 19.99 5.10 -0.58
C VAL A 111 20.26 4.74 0.88
N ARG A 112 21.31 3.98 1.16
CA ARG A 112 21.75 3.67 2.52
C ARG A 112 22.32 4.92 3.19
N ASP A 113 23.25 5.59 2.52
CA ASP A 113 23.93 6.78 3.07
C ASP A 113 22.98 7.99 3.20
N ARG A 114 22.16 8.26 2.17
CA ARG A 114 21.35 9.48 2.13
C ARG A 114 20.00 9.41 2.84
N PHE A 115 19.40 8.21 2.93
CA PHE A 115 18.02 8.04 3.40
C PHE A 115 17.87 6.95 4.47
N ASP A 116 18.98 6.34 4.91
CA ASP A 116 18.99 5.21 5.85
C ASP A 116 18.09 4.03 5.40
N TYR A 117 17.95 3.85 4.08
CA TYR A 117 17.20 2.73 3.54
C TYR A 117 18.11 1.54 3.26
N THR A 118 17.64 0.36 3.71
CA THR A 118 18.18 -0.89 3.17
C THR A 118 17.86 -0.98 1.67
N ARG A 119 18.74 -1.68 0.91
CA ARG A 119 18.48 -1.98 -0.50
C ARG A 119 17.08 -2.59 -0.69
N ALA A 120 16.68 -3.53 0.16
CA ALA A 120 15.37 -4.17 0.05
C ALA A 120 14.23 -3.15 0.23
N ALA A 121 14.29 -2.31 1.26
CA ALA A 121 13.28 -1.28 1.52
C ALA A 121 13.10 -0.31 0.34
N ALA A 122 14.20 0.20 -0.22
CA ALA A 122 14.13 1.09 -1.38
C ALA A 122 13.47 0.42 -2.60
N TYR A 123 13.82 -0.83 -2.90
CA TYR A 123 13.20 -1.56 -4.00
C TYR A 123 11.75 -1.95 -3.74
N TYR A 124 11.37 -2.19 -2.48
CA TYR A 124 9.98 -2.40 -2.09
C TYR A 124 9.13 -1.15 -2.32
N LEU A 125 9.62 0.03 -1.92
CA LEU A 125 8.96 1.30 -2.22
C LEU A 125 8.78 1.51 -3.73
N ILE A 126 9.82 1.28 -4.53
CA ILE A 126 9.76 1.38 -6.00
C ILE A 126 8.74 0.41 -6.60
N LYS A 127 8.72 -0.86 -6.18
CA LYS A 127 7.76 -1.84 -6.68
C LYS A 127 6.33 -1.47 -6.30
N SER A 128 6.14 -1.04 -5.06
CA SER A 128 4.83 -0.66 -4.54
C SER A 128 4.28 0.60 -5.20
N SER A 129 5.13 1.55 -5.59
CA SER A 129 4.68 2.72 -6.36
C SER A 129 4.21 2.34 -7.77
N ILE A 130 4.83 1.35 -8.41
CA ILE A 130 4.39 0.85 -9.73
C ILE A 130 3.01 0.17 -9.62
N VAL A 131 2.80 -0.65 -8.58
CA VAL A 131 1.48 -1.25 -8.31
C VAL A 131 0.44 -0.16 -8.07
N TYR A 132 0.76 0.84 -7.25
CA TYR A 132 -0.12 1.96 -6.98
C TYR A 132 -0.50 2.74 -8.25
N GLU A 133 0.45 3.03 -9.15
CA GLU A 133 0.17 3.67 -10.44
C GLU A 133 -0.78 2.82 -11.29
N ASN A 134 -0.58 1.50 -11.34
CA ASN A 134 -1.45 0.60 -12.08
C ASN A 134 -2.89 0.56 -11.53
N LEU A 135 -3.05 0.54 -10.20
CA LEU A 135 -4.38 0.63 -9.56
C LEU A 135 -5.03 2.00 -9.80
N LYS A 136 -4.23 3.08 -9.75
CA LYS A 136 -4.69 4.44 -10.02
C LYS A 136 -5.18 4.61 -11.47
N CYS A 137 -4.55 3.97 -12.45
CA CYS A 137 -4.95 4.09 -13.85
C CYS A 137 -6.37 3.56 -14.14
N GLN A 138 -6.91 2.65 -13.31
CA GLN A 138 -8.27 2.13 -13.46
C GLN A 138 -9.36 3.20 -13.20
N GLN A 139 -9.01 4.29 -12.51
CA GLN A 139 -9.89 5.43 -12.21
C GLN A 139 -10.42 6.14 -13.47
N PHE A 140 -9.76 5.97 -14.62
CA PHE A 140 -10.14 6.65 -15.85
C PHE A 140 -11.08 5.83 -16.75
N VAL A 141 -11.25 4.52 -16.47
CA VAL A 141 -11.95 3.60 -17.38
C VAL A 141 -13.37 3.28 -16.89
N ASP A 142 -13.58 3.10 -15.58
CA ASP A 142 -14.89 2.72 -15.02
C ASP A 142 -15.50 3.86 -14.18
N LYS A 143 -16.32 4.70 -14.81
CA LYS A 143 -17.00 5.86 -14.20
C LYS A 143 -18.09 5.52 -13.16
N ASN A 144 -18.32 4.24 -12.86
CA ASN A 144 -19.47 3.77 -12.05
C ASN A 144 -19.11 3.15 -10.70
N ILE A 145 -17.86 3.22 -10.25
CA ILE A 145 -17.46 2.70 -8.93
C ILE A 145 -17.14 3.87 -8.01
N ASP A 146 -18.14 4.31 -7.24
CA ASP A 146 -18.07 5.40 -6.24
C ASP A 146 -17.18 5.10 -5.02
N THR A 147 -16.34 4.05 -5.07
CA THR A 147 -15.45 3.63 -3.97
C THR A 147 -14.03 3.39 -4.48
N ASN A 148 -13.37 4.46 -4.90
CA ASN A 148 -11.98 4.44 -5.35
C ASN A 148 -11.01 4.32 -4.15
N ILE A 149 -10.85 3.10 -3.63
CA ILE A 149 -10.01 2.82 -2.49
C ILE A 149 -8.61 2.45 -2.96
N LEU A 150 -7.63 3.31 -2.68
CA LEU A 150 -6.23 3.08 -3.04
C LEU A 150 -5.42 2.53 -1.85
N PRO A 151 -4.30 1.84 -2.12
CA PRO A 151 -3.39 1.43 -1.05
C PRO A 151 -2.76 2.63 -0.35
N THR A 152 -2.82 2.67 0.98
CA THR A 152 -2.21 3.73 1.80
C THR A 152 -0.84 3.33 2.34
N LYS A 153 -0.45 2.06 2.22
CA LYS A 153 0.81 1.51 2.75
C LYS A 153 1.51 0.62 1.74
N GLU A 154 2.83 0.74 1.68
CA GLU A 154 3.72 -0.13 0.89
C GLU A 154 3.42 -1.63 1.12
N SER A 155 3.14 -2.02 2.37
CA SER A 155 2.90 -3.42 2.72
C SER A 155 1.68 -4.04 2.04
N GLN A 156 0.69 -3.23 1.64
CA GLN A 156 -0.49 -3.69 0.90
C GLN A 156 -0.16 -4.00 -0.56
N CYS A 157 0.74 -3.22 -1.17
CA CYS A 157 1.18 -3.41 -2.54
C CYS A 157 2.19 -4.56 -2.69
N ARG A 158 2.99 -4.84 -1.65
CA ARG A 158 4.07 -5.83 -1.71
C ARG A 158 3.65 -7.23 -2.18
N PRO A 159 2.51 -7.81 -1.73
CA PRO A 159 2.02 -9.09 -2.25
C PRO A 159 1.61 -9.02 -3.73
N LEU A 160 1.00 -7.90 -4.15
CA LEU A 160 0.52 -7.68 -5.51
C LEU A 160 1.66 -7.50 -6.52
N ALA A 161 2.81 -6.98 -6.09
CA ALA A 161 3.96 -6.71 -6.96
C ALA A 161 4.53 -7.95 -7.69
N LYS A 162 4.09 -9.17 -7.34
CA LYS A 162 4.46 -10.42 -8.02
C LYS A 162 3.50 -10.79 -9.17
N LEU A 163 2.32 -10.17 -9.22
CA LEU A 163 1.26 -10.48 -10.17
C LEU A 163 1.38 -9.61 -11.43
N SER A 164 0.73 -10.03 -12.52
CA SER A 164 0.57 -9.21 -13.72
C SER A 164 -0.29 -7.96 -13.41
N PRO A 165 -0.11 -6.84 -14.14
CA PRO A 165 -0.88 -5.62 -13.89
C PRO A 165 -2.41 -5.81 -13.88
N GLU A 166 -2.93 -6.69 -14.74
CA GLU A 166 -4.36 -7.05 -14.75
C GLU A 166 -4.79 -7.74 -13.46
N ARG A 167 -4.08 -8.80 -13.07
CA ARG A 167 -4.38 -9.54 -11.84
C ARG A 167 -4.19 -8.70 -10.57
N GLN A 168 -3.27 -7.74 -10.59
CA GLN A 168 -3.12 -6.79 -9.48
C GLN A 168 -4.43 -6.03 -9.22
N ARG A 169 -5.09 -5.59 -10.29
CA ARG A 169 -6.37 -4.86 -10.22
C ARG A 169 -7.49 -5.76 -9.72
N GLU A 170 -7.65 -6.94 -10.30
CA GLU A 170 -8.67 -7.93 -9.91
C GLU A 170 -8.55 -8.34 -8.43
N VAL A 171 -7.33 -8.67 -8.00
CA VAL A 171 -7.07 -9.10 -6.62
C VAL A 171 -7.27 -7.95 -5.64
N TRP A 172 -6.93 -6.72 -6.03
CA TRP A 172 -7.18 -5.55 -5.20
C TRP A 172 -8.68 -5.29 -5.04
N GLN A 173 -9.46 -5.34 -6.11
CA GLN A 173 -10.91 -5.18 -6.05
C GLN A 173 -11.54 -6.25 -5.14
N THR A 174 -11.16 -7.51 -5.33
CA THR A 174 -11.61 -8.63 -4.47
C THR A 174 -11.26 -8.38 -2.98
N ALA A 175 -10.10 -7.77 -2.72
CA ALA A 175 -9.69 -7.43 -1.35
C ALA A 175 -10.53 -6.29 -0.75
N VAL A 176 -10.89 -5.29 -1.55
CA VAL A 176 -11.78 -4.19 -1.17
C VAL A 176 -13.19 -4.71 -0.89
N ASP A 177 -13.73 -5.57 -1.75
CA ASP A 177 -15.07 -6.15 -1.58
C ASP A 177 -15.13 -6.98 -0.29
N LYS A 178 -14.09 -7.78 -0.01
CA LYS A 178 -13.97 -8.56 1.23
C LYS A 178 -13.79 -7.69 2.48
N ALA A 179 -13.30 -6.46 2.31
CA ALA A 179 -13.16 -5.48 3.38
C ALA A 179 -14.40 -4.57 3.51
N GLU A 180 -15.51 -4.89 2.85
CA GLU A 180 -16.77 -4.14 2.90
C GLU A 180 -16.60 -2.67 2.47
N GLY A 181 -15.77 -2.43 1.44
CA GLY A 181 -15.51 -1.06 0.98
C GLY A 181 -14.63 -0.25 1.94
N LYS A 182 -13.82 -0.90 2.78
CA LYS A 182 -12.74 -0.26 3.56
C LYS A 182 -11.38 -0.57 2.96
N ILE A 183 -10.38 0.22 3.33
CA ILE A 183 -8.98 -0.01 2.94
C ILE A 183 -8.54 -1.40 3.45
N PRO A 184 -8.22 -2.36 2.57
CA PRO A 184 -7.91 -3.71 2.99
C PRO A 184 -6.56 -3.78 3.71
N SER A 185 -6.48 -4.54 4.80
CA SER A 185 -5.20 -4.79 5.48
C SER A 185 -4.27 -5.63 4.60
N ALA A 186 -2.95 -5.43 4.74
CA ALA A 186 -1.93 -6.21 4.03
C ALA A 186 -2.08 -7.73 4.23
N ARG A 187 -2.63 -8.18 5.37
CA ARG A 187 -2.93 -9.60 5.64
C ARG A 187 -4.04 -10.13 4.72
N ILE A 188 -5.10 -9.35 4.52
CA ILE A 188 -6.23 -9.72 3.64
C ILE A 188 -5.74 -9.83 2.21
N VAL A 189 -5.01 -8.82 1.74
CA VAL A 189 -4.44 -8.79 0.38
C VAL A 189 -3.53 -10.00 0.16
N LYS A 190 -2.62 -10.29 1.10
CA LYS A 190 -1.72 -11.44 1.01
C LYS A 190 -2.49 -12.78 0.97
N ALA A 191 -3.56 -12.91 1.77
CA ALA A 191 -4.38 -14.12 1.77
C ALA A 191 -5.05 -14.35 0.41
N ILE A 192 -5.60 -13.30 -0.20
CA ILE A 192 -6.26 -13.39 -1.52
C ILE A 192 -5.23 -13.68 -2.61
N VAL A 193 -4.08 -12.98 -2.62
CA VAL A 193 -2.99 -13.28 -3.56
C VAL A 193 -2.58 -14.74 -3.50
N ASN A 194 -2.43 -15.30 -2.30
CA ASN A 194 -2.07 -16.71 -2.12
C ASN A 194 -3.17 -17.66 -2.63
N GLN A 195 -4.44 -17.35 -2.36
CA GLN A 195 -5.59 -18.13 -2.84
C GLN A 195 -5.71 -18.10 -4.37
N SER A 196 -5.55 -16.93 -4.98
CA SER A 196 -5.54 -16.76 -6.44
C SER A 196 -4.33 -17.43 -7.09
N SER A 197 -3.21 -17.58 -6.36
CA SER A 197 -2.02 -18.29 -6.82
C SER A 197 -2.15 -19.82 -6.72
N SER A 198 -2.99 -20.33 -5.82
CA SER A 198 -3.27 -21.77 -5.68
C SER A 198 -4.38 -22.28 -6.62
N ASN A 199 -5.27 -21.40 -7.08
CA ASN A 199 -6.45 -21.80 -7.86
C ASN A 199 -6.24 -21.74 -9.39
N LEU A 200 -5.07 -21.28 -9.85
CA LEU A 200 -4.74 -21.20 -11.27
C LEU A 200 -3.24 -21.42 -11.45
N ASP A 201 -2.89 -22.41 -12.28
CA ASP A 201 -1.55 -22.59 -12.82
C ASP A 201 -0.91 -21.24 -13.12
N ILE A 202 0.14 -20.93 -12.36
CA ILE A 202 1.04 -19.83 -12.67
C ILE A 202 1.75 -20.26 -13.95
N LYS A 203 1.17 -20.03 -15.13
CA LYS A 203 1.98 -19.70 -16.29
C LYS A 203 2.64 -18.37 -15.95
N ALA A 204 3.77 -18.47 -15.26
CA ALA A 204 4.73 -17.40 -15.14
C ALA A 204 4.92 -16.85 -16.56
N LYS A 205 4.91 -15.53 -16.71
CA LYS A 205 5.40 -14.90 -17.95
C LYS A 205 6.72 -15.61 -18.27
N PRO A 206 6.86 -16.30 -19.43
CA PRO A 206 8.05 -17.09 -19.68
C PRO A 206 9.23 -16.15 -19.54
N LYS A 207 10.19 -16.56 -18.71
CA LYS A 207 11.37 -15.77 -18.32
C LYS A 207 12.19 -15.31 -19.54
N ASP A 208 11.94 -15.95 -20.69
CA ASP A 208 12.56 -15.75 -21.99
C ASP A 208 11.70 -14.95 -23.00
N SER A 209 10.74 -14.14 -22.53
CA SER A 209 10.00 -13.18 -23.38
C SER A 209 10.74 -11.86 -23.61
N GLU A 210 11.81 -11.63 -22.85
CA GLU A 210 12.72 -10.50 -22.97
C GLU A 210 14.11 -11.02 -23.31
N ILE A 211 14.63 -10.64 -24.48
CA ILE A 211 15.99 -11.02 -24.90
C ILE A 211 16.87 -9.78 -24.85
N ILE A 212 17.98 -9.89 -24.14
CA ILE A 212 19.01 -8.85 -24.10
C ILE A 212 19.91 -9.05 -25.31
N TYR A 213 19.70 -8.23 -26.35
CA TYR A 213 20.52 -8.22 -27.56
C TYR A 213 21.64 -7.18 -27.43
N LYS A 214 22.88 -7.61 -27.67
CA LYS A 214 24.08 -6.75 -27.67
C LYS A 214 24.68 -6.67 -29.07
N PRO A 215 24.30 -5.70 -29.91
CA PRO A 215 25.08 -5.35 -31.08
C PRO A 215 26.38 -4.69 -30.62
N GLY A 216 27.48 -4.90 -31.37
CA GLY A 216 28.87 -4.57 -30.99
C GLY A 216 29.21 -3.09 -30.76
N ALA A 217 28.25 -2.24 -30.42
CA ALA A 217 28.40 -0.82 -30.11
C ALA A 217 27.87 -0.42 -28.71
N GLY A 218 27.82 -1.35 -27.75
CA GLY A 218 27.65 -1.02 -26.32
C GLY A 218 26.27 -0.51 -25.90
N ILE A 219 25.22 -0.76 -26.69
CA ILE A 219 23.83 -0.44 -26.35
C ILE A 219 23.07 -1.76 -26.16
N ASP A 220 22.52 -1.98 -24.95
CA ASP A 220 21.69 -3.15 -24.66
C ASP A 220 20.25 -2.88 -25.11
N TYR A 221 19.71 -3.69 -26.02
CA TYR A 221 18.29 -3.66 -26.37
C TYR A 221 17.55 -4.76 -25.62
N VAL A 222 16.38 -4.44 -25.04
CA VAL A 222 15.42 -5.42 -24.52
C VAL A 222 14.37 -5.64 -25.59
N VAL A 223 14.40 -6.81 -26.24
CA VAL A 223 13.40 -7.18 -27.25
C VAL A 223 12.26 -7.88 -26.54
N HIS A 224 11.06 -7.29 -26.61
CA HIS A 224 9.82 -7.93 -26.16
C HIS A 224 9.24 -8.73 -27.31
N LEU A 225 9.13 -10.05 -27.14
CA LEU A 225 8.42 -10.90 -28.09
C LEU A 225 6.93 -10.86 -27.79
N ASP A 226 6.11 -10.67 -28.82
CA ASP A 226 4.68 -10.92 -28.71
C ASP A 226 4.39 -12.43 -28.52
N GLU A 227 3.16 -12.74 -28.10
CA GLU A 227 2.78 -14.12 -27.76
C GLU A 227 2.79 -15.06 -28.98
N GLU A 228 2.48 -14.52 -30.16
CA GLU A 228 2.46 -15.27 -31.43
C GLU A 228 3.87 -15.66 -31.88
N THR A 229 4.81 -14.72 -31.86
CA THR A 229 6.22 -14.92 -32.18
C THR A 229 6.89 -15.86 -31.18
N TYR A 230 6.54 -15.75 -29.89
CA TYR A 230 7.01 -16.67 -28.86
C TYR A 230 6.62 -18.12 -29.19
N ARG A 231 5.35 -18.36 -29.51
CA ARG A 231 4.86 -19.71 -29.84
C ARG A 231 5.52 -20.22 -31.12
N LEU A 232 5.66 -19.38 -32.16
CA LEU A 232 6.34 -19.75 -33.40
C LEU A 232 7.77 -20.24 -33.16
N LEU A 233 8.52 -19.55 -32.29
CA LEU A 233 9.89 -19.89 -31.92
C LEU A 233 9.97 -21.18 -31.09
N GLU A 234 9.00 -21.44 -30.22
CA GLU A 234 8.90 -22.68 -29.44
C GLU A 234 8.65 -23.88 -30.34
N THR A 235 7.71 -23.77 -31.30
CA THR A 235 7.44 -24.83 -32.30
C THR A 235 8.66 -25.08 -33.22
N TYR A 236 9.42 -24.02 -33.54
CA TYR A 236 10.65 -24.14 -34.32
C TYR A 236 11.76 -24.85 -33.53
N GLN A 237 11.89 -24.57 -32.23
CA GLN A 237 12.84 -25.22 -31.34
C GLN A 237 12.59 -26.73 -31.22
N ASP A 238 11.31 -27.14 -31.12
CA ASP A 238 10.91 -28.55 -31.08
C ASP A 238 11.24 -29.29 -32.39
N ARG A 239 11.23 -28.58 -33.53
CA ARG A 239 11.58 -29.17 -34.84
C ARG A 239 13.08 -29.34 -35.06
N ILE A 240 13.93 -28.50 -34.48
CA ILE A 240 15.37 -28.46 -34.81
C ILE A 240 16.27 -29.04 -33.71
N GLY A 241 15.80 -29.10 -32.46
CA GLY A 241 16.52 -29.74 -31.36
C GLY A 241 17.76 -28.98 -30.87
N LYS A 242 17.87 -28.84 -29.54
CA LYS A 242 19.03 -28.37 -28.74
C LYS A 242 19.78 -27.08 -29.17
N ALA A 243 19.28 -26.26 -30.08
CA ALA A 243 19.76 -24.88 -30.19
C ALA A 243 19.13 -24.04 -29.06
N THR A 244 19.94 -23.42 -28.20
CA THR A 244 19.42 -22.47 -27.19
C THR A 244 18.61 -21.39 -27.89
N LYS A 245 17.43 -21.05 -27.36
CA LYS A 245 16.48 -20.06 -27.90
C LYS A 245 17.16 -18.76 -28.38
N ASN A 246 18.16 -18.28 -27.63
CA ASN A 246 18.97 -17.10 -27.98
C ASN A 246 19.78 -17.26 -29.28
N GLY A 247 20.23 -18.47 -29.61
CA GLY A 247 21.00 -18.76 -30.83
C GLY A 247 20.14 -18.82 -32.09
N ALA A 248 18.90 -19.31 -31.99
CA ALA A 248 17.95 -19.31 -33.11
C ALA A 248 17.55 -17.88 -33.49
N ILE A 249 17.30 -17.05 -32.47
CA ILE A 249 16.90 -15.65 -32.64
C ILE A 249 18.06 -14.81 -33.17
N ARG A 250 19.29 -15.09 -32.74
CA ARG A 250 20.50 -14.45 -33.29
C ARG A 250 20.67 -14.73 -34.79
N ARG A 251 20.47 -15.98 -35.23
CA ARG A 251 20.54 -16.32 -36.66
C ARG A 251 19.45 -15.61 -37.48
N LEU A 252 18.21 -15.60 -36.97
CA LEU A 252 17.11 -14.90 -37.64
C LEU A 252 17.37 -13.39 -37.81
N LEU A 253 18.01 -12.75 -36.83
CA LEU A 253 18.36 -11.33 -36.89
C LEU A 253 19.59 -11.05 -37.77
N ASP A 254 20.54 -11.99 -37.87
CA ASP A 254 21.72 -11.87 -38.74
C ASP A 254 21.36 -12.15 -40.22
N ASP A 255 20.42 -13.06 -40.50
CA ASP A 255 19.93 -13.38 -41.86
C ASP A 255 18.99 -12.31 -42.45
N ALA A 256 18.45 -11.41 -41.61
CA ALA A 256 17.56 -10.31 -42.02
C ALA A 256 18.31 -9.03 -42.45
N ARG A 257 19.63 -9.11 -42.64
CA ARG A 257 20.49 -8.07 -43.21
C ARG A 257 20.84 -8.38 -44.66
#